data_AF-A0A662TRU2-F1
#
_entry.id   AF-A0A662TRU2-F1
#
_cell.length_a   1.000
_cell.length_b   1.000
_cell.length_c   1.000
_cell.angle_alpha   90.00
_cell.angle_beta   90.00
_cell.angle_gamma   90.00
#
_symmetry.space_group_name_H-M   'P 1'
#
loop_
_entity.id
_entity.type
_entity.pdbx_description
1 polymer ?
#
loop_
_entity_poly.entity_id
_entity_poly.type
_entity_poly.pdbx_seq_one_letter_code
_entity_poly.pdbx_strand_id
1 'polypeptide(L)'
;MAPTEGPSNVVLIGRKSALVYAVAALMQLNNFQEVSLKARGRAISKAVDVVEILRRRFVPNLEIVDIKIGTEVLPPREETGANRPRNISTIEIKIRKKPE
;
A
#
# COMPACT_ATOMS: atom_id res chain seq x y z
N MET A 1 -7.73 -3.16 -22.72
CA MET A 1 -8.92 -2.95 -21.89
C MET A 1 -8.44 -2.48 -20.53
N ALA A 2 -8.39 -1.16 -20.32
CA ALA A 2 -8.00 -0.60 -19.02
C ALA A 2 -9.15 -0.88 -18.03
N PRO A 3 -8.89 -1.41 -16.83
CA PRO A 3 -9.95 -1.64 -15.88
C PRO A 3 -10.49 -0.30 -15.40
N THR A 4 -11.81 -0.22 -15.45
CA THR A 4 -12.72 0.85 -15.04
C THR A 4 -12.37 1.47 -13.68
N GLU A 5 -12.26 2.81 -13.67
CA GLU A 5 -12.15 3.67 -12.48
C GLU A 5 -13.47 3.68 -11.68
N GLY A 6 -13.73 2.61 -10.95
CA GLY A 6 -14.53 2.67 -9.73
C GLY A 6 -13.65 3.11 -8.55
N PRO A 7 -14.23 3.56 -7.42
CA PRO A 7 -13.44 3.78 -6.22
C PRO A 7 -12.74 2.46 -5.86
N SER A 8 -11.42 2.44 -5.96
CA SER A 8 -10.62 1.26 -5.64
C SER A 8 -10.32 1.26 -4.15
N ASN A 9 -10.47 0.12 -3.51
CA ASN A 9 -10.11 -0.09 -2.10
C ASN A 9 -8.58 -0.26 -1.92
N VAL A 10 -7.78 0.37 -2.78
CA VAL A 10 -6.33 0.25 -2.84
C VAL A 10 -5.68 1.61 -2.61
N VAL A 11 -4.66 1.64 -1.75
CA VAL A 11 -3.83 2.82 -1.48
C VAL A 11 -2.40 2.52 -1.92
N LEU A 12 -1.91 3.24 -2.94
CA LEU A 12 -0.55 3.10 -3.46
C LEU A 12 0.42 4.00 -2.69
N ILE A 13 1.35 3.40 -1.95
CA ILE A 13 2.33 4.11 -1.12
C ILE A 13 3.57 4.44 -1.94
N GLY A 14 3.96 5.71 -1.89
CA GLY A 14 5.05 6.27 -2.69
C GLY A 14 5.82 7.35 -1.96
N ARG A 15 6.01 8.51 -2.59
CA ARG A 15 6.91 9.56 -2.11
C ARG A 15 6.31 10.51 -1.07
N LYS A 16 4.97 10.63 -0.98
CA LYS A 16 4.32 11.53 0.01
C LYS A 16 4.61 11.08 1.45
N SER A 17 4.32 11.93 2.43
CA SER A 17 4.51 11.58 3.85
C SER A 17 3.58 10.46 4.29
N ALA A 18 3.97 9.71 5.32
CA ALA A 18 3.15 8.61 5.84
C ALA A 18 1.77 9.08 6.30
N LEU A 19 1.70 10.26 6.94
CA LEU A 19 0.43 10.81 7.41
C LEU A 19 -0.58 11.07 6.27
N VAL A 20 -0.12 11.53 5.11
CA VAL A 20 -1.00 11.75 3.94
C VAL A 20 -1.62 10.43 3.47
N TYR A 21 -0.84 9.35 3.45
CA TYR A 21 -1.35 8.03 3.10
C TYR A 21 -2.27 7.44 4.17
N ALA A 22 -2.01 7.72 5.45
CA ALA A 22 -2.89 7.31 6.55
C ALA A 22 -4.27 7.97 6.41
N VAL A 23 -4.33 9.28 6.14
CA VAL A 23 -5.62 9.96 5.91
C VAL A 23 -6.35 9.39 4.69
N ALA A 24 -5.65 9.11 3.59
CA ALA A 24 -6.26 8.51 2.40
C ALA A 24 -6.83 7.11 2.69
N ALA A 25 -6.09 6.27 3.41
CA ALA A 25 -6.54 4.95 3.83
C ALA A 25 -7.72 5.00 4.81
N LEU A 26 -7.74 5.98 5.72
CA LEU A 26 -8.87 6.21 6.61
C LEU A 26 -10.14 6.57 5.82
N MET A 27 -10.04 7.44 4.82
CA MET A 27 -11.16 7.78 3.93
C MET A 27 -11.67 6.54 3.18
N GLN A 28 -10.78 5.66 2.69
CA GLN A 28 -11.19 4.42 2.05
C GLN A 28 -11.86 3.43 3.04
N LEU A 29 -11.37 3.31 4.28
CA LEU A 29 -11.97 2.46 5.32
C LEU A 29 -13.38 2.91 5.77
N ASN A 30 -13.82 4.10 5.36
CA ASN A 30 -15.20 4.54 5.56
C ASN A 30 -16.12 4.11 4.41
N ASN A 31 -15.55 3.82 3.24
CA ASN A 31 -16.30 3.42 2.03
C ASN A 31 -16.21 1.91 1.75
N PHE A 32 -15.20 1.23 2.32
CA PHE A 32 -14.93 -0.18 2.09
C PHE A 32 -14.71 -0.92 3.41
N GLN A 33 -15.13 -2.18 3.48
CA GLN A 33 -14.88 -3.06 4.63
C GLN A 33 -13.39 -3.40 4.76
N GLU A 34 -12.70 -3.58 3.63
CA GLU A 34 -11.27 -3.90 3.57
C GLU A 34 -10.54 -2.94 2.62
N VAL A 35 -9.37 -2.48 3.05
CA VAL A 35 -8.48 -1.60 2.26
C VAL A 35 -7.11 -2.26 2.13
N SER A 36 -6.54 -2.18 0.93
CA SER A 36 -5.23 -2.77 0.62
C SER A 36 -4.17 -1.69 0.41
N LEU A 37 -3.16 -1.66 1.26
CA LEU A 37 -2.01 -0.77 1.12
C LEU A 37 -0.93 -1.50 0.33
N LYS A 38 -0.58 -0.97 -0.85
CA LYS A 38 0.43 -1.59 -1.73
C LYS A 38 1.65 -0.69 -1.85
N ALA A 39 2.83 -1.28 -1.73
CA ALA A 39 4.10 -0.57 -1.87
C ALA A 39 5.17 -1.46 -2.51
N ARG A 40 6.24 -0.82 -2.98
CA ARG A 40 7.39 -1.53 -3.55
C ARG A 40 8.71 -0.86 -3.20
N GLY A 41 9.76 -1.66 -3.13
CA GLY A 41 11.12 -1.22 -2.79
C GLY A 41 11.16 -0.42 -1.49
N ARG A 42 11.81 0.75 -1.52
CA ARG A 42 11.99 1.61 -0.34
C ARG A 42 10.68 2.11 0.30
N ALA A 43 9.56 2.04 -0.41
CA ALA A 43 8.26 2.44 0.12
C ALA A 43 7.63 1.38 1.05
N ILE A 44 8.19 0.17 1.14
CA ILE A 44 7.69 -0.92 2.00
C ILE A 44 7.66 -0.48 3.47
N SER A 45 8.76 0.06 3.99
CA SER A 45 8.82 0.54 5.38
C SER A 45 7.75 1.60 5.65
N LYS A 46 7.53 2.51 4.68
CA LYS A 46 6.49 3.53 4.79
C LYS A 46 5.08 2.93 4.81
N ALA A 47 4.82 1.85 4.08
CA ALA A 47 3.52 1.18 4.13
C ALA A 47 3.23 0.62 5.52
N VAL A 48 4.25 0.05 6.17
CA VAL A 48 4.16 -0.42 7.56
C VAL A 48 3.91 0.74 8.51
N ASP A 49 4.65 1.86 8.37
CA ASP A 49 4.44 3.07 9.17
C ASP A 49 3.01 3.61 9.04
N VAL A 50 2.45 3.60 7.83
CA VAL A 50 1.08 4.06 7.58
C VAL A 50 0.06 3.21 8.34
N VAL A 51 0.21 1.89 8.32
CA VAL A 51 -0.67 0.97 9.06
C VAL A 51 -0.57 1.21 10.57
N GLU A 52 0.66 1.37 11.09
CA GLU A 52 0.85 1.65 12.53
C GLU A 52 0.31 3.02 12.94
N ILE A 53 0.46 4.06 12.10
CA ILE A 53 -0.14 5.38 12.35
C ILE A 53 -1.67 5.29 12.38
N LEU A 54 -2.28 4.58 11.42
CA LEU A 54 -3.72 4.34 11.40
C LEU A 54 -4.19 3.66 12.68
N ARG A 55 -3.57 2.54 13.03
CA ARG A 55 -3.93 1.75 14.20
C ARG A 55 -3.80 2.52 15.51
N ARG A 56 -2.74 3.32 15.66
CA ARG A 56 -2.44 4.02 16.92
C ARG A 56 -3.16 5.36 17.08
N ARG A 57 -3.48 6.05 15.98
CA ARG A 57 -4.00 7.43 16.04
C ARG A 57 -5.44 7.59 15.57
N PHE A 58 -5.93 6.73 14.68
CA PHE A 58 -7.19 6.95 13.97
C PHE A 58 -8.20 5.81 14.14
N VAL A 59 -7.73 4.56 14.16
CA VAL A 59 -8.57 3.36 14.18
C VAL A 59 -8.00 2.34 15.18
N PRO A 60 -8.27 2.51 16.49
CA PRO A 60 -7.72 1.63 17.53
C PRO A 60 -8.07 0.14 17.34
N ASN A 61 -9.22 -0.15 16.75
CA ASN A 61 -9.71 -1.49 16.43
C ASN A 61 -9.34 -1.96 15.01
N LEU A 62 -8.28 -1.41 14.42
CA LEU A 62 -7.80 -1.84 13.10
C LEU A 62 -7.19 -3.25 13.17
N GLU A 63 -7.62 -4.13 12.29
CA GLU A 63 -7.08 -5.47 12.10
C GLU A 63 -6.30 -5.56 10.79
N ILE A 64 -5.15 -6.26 10.84
CA ILE A 64 -4.42 -6.69 9.65
C ILE A 64 -5.00 -8.05 9.26
N VAL A 65 -5.59 -8.13 8.08
CA VAL A 65 -6.25 -9.33 7.55
C VAL A 65 -5.25 -10.26 6.90
N ASP A 66 -4.35 -9.70 6.09
CA ASP A 66 -3.38 -10.45 5.31
C ASP A 66 -2.18 -9.57 4.96
N ILE A 67 -1.01 -10.19 4.80
CA ILE A 67 0.22 -9.55 4.32
C ILE A 67 0.80 -10.42 3.22
N LYS A 68 0.81 -9.89 2.00
CA LYS A 68 1.44 -10.55 0.85
C LYS A 68 2.72 -9.83 0.49
N ILE A 69 3.77 -10.61 0.27
CA ILE A 69 5.05 -10.12 -0.25
C ILE A 69 5.33 -10.75 -1.60
N GLY A 70 6.07 -10.06 -2.44
CA GLY A 70 6.43 -10.55 -3.76
C GLY A 70 7.61 -9.83 -4.35
N THR A 71 7.85 -10.07 -5.63
CA THR A 71 8.85 -9.39 -6.44
C THR A 71 8.24 -9.02 -7.77
N GLU A 72 8.32 -7.75 -8.15
CA GLU A 72 7.96 -7.24 -9.46
C GLU A 72 9.23 -7.09 -10.29
N VAL A 73 9.24 -7.66 -11.49
CA VAL A 73 10.37 -7.55 -12.43
C VAL A 73 10.12 -6.34 -13.32
N LEU A 74 10.89 -5.28 -13.12
CA LEU A 74 10.82 -4.09 -13.97
C LEU A 74 11.79 -4.19 -15.14
N PRO A 75 11.42 -3.62 -16.31
CA PRO A 75 12.31 -3.56 -17.44
C PRO A 75 13.59 -2.77 -17.10
N PRO A 76 14.67 -3.04 -17.85
CA PRO A 76 15.91 -2.27 -17.77
C PRO A 76 15.63 -0.76 -17.89
N ARG A 77 16.36 0.07 -17.12
CA ARG A 77 16.38 1.52 -17.33
C ARG A 77 17.55 1.83 -18.25
N GLU A 78 17.24 2.21 -19.49
CA GLU A 78 18.22 2.65 -20.49
C GLU A 78 19.16 3.73 -19.93
N GLU A 79 18.60 4.64 -19.11
CA GLU A 79 19.29 5.76 -18.45
C GLU A 79 20.43 5.35 -17.50
N THR A 80 20.47 4.10 -17.04
CA THR A 80 21.46 3.62 -16.06
C THR A 80 22.54 2.72 -16.68
N GLY A 81 22.49 2.47 -17.99
CA GLY A 81 23.37 1.51 -18.67
C GLY A 81 23.19 0.06 -18.21
N ALA A 82 22.20 -0.21 -17.35
CA ALA A 82 21.93 -1.53 -16.82
C ALA A 82 21.14 -2.35 -17.84
N ASN A 83 21.79 -3.35 -18.45
CA ASN A 83 21.16 -4.25 -19.42
C ASN A 83 20.37 -5.42 -18.77
N ARG A 84 20.07 -5.33 -17.47
CA ARG A 84 19.39 -6.38 -16.71
C ARG A 84 18.05 -5.91 -16.15
N PRO A 85 17.01 -6.76 -16.16
CA PRO A 85 15.75 -6.45 -15.50
C PRO A 85 15.99 -6.28 -13.99
N ARG A 86 15.19 -5.41 -13.37
CA ARG A 86 15.33 -5.08 -11.95
C ARG A 86 14.22 -5.74 -11.15
N ASN A 87 14.63 -6.58 -10.22
CA ASN A 87 13.73 -7.19 -9.24
C ASN A 87 13.44 -6.18 -8.12
N ILE A 88 12.17 -5.83 -7.92
CA ILE A 88 11.74 -4.92 -6.86
C ILE A 88 10.79 -5.67 -5.95
N SER A 89 11.15 -5.79 -4.68
CA SER A 89 10.27 -6.36 -3.66
C SER A 89 8.97 -5.57 -3.56
N THR A 90 7.85 -6.26 -3.39
CA THR A 90 6.52 -5.69 -3.22
C THR A 90 5.92 -6.14 -1.89
N ILE A 91 5.03 -5.32 -1.33
CA ILE A 91 4.19 -5.65 -0.19
C ILE A 91 2.77 -5.18 -0.45
N GLU A 92 1.81 -6.00 -0.02
CA GLU A 92 0.40 -5.66 0.10
C GLU A 92 -0.05 -5.98 1.52
N ILE A 93 -0.51 -4.96 2.24
CA ILE A 93 -1.05 -5.09 3.59
C ILE A 93 -2.55 -4.84 3.50
N LYS A 94 -3.35 -5.87 3.73
CA LYS A 94 -4.80 -5.76 3.76
C LYS A 94 -5.26 -5.49 5.19
N ILE A 95 -6.02 -4.42 5.38
CA ILE A 95 -6.52 -3.96 6.66
C ILE A 95 -8.04 -3.85 6.66
N ARG A 96 -8.65 -4.01 7.83
CA ARG A 96 -10.08 -3.79 8.05
C ARG A 96 -10.34 -3.20 9.43
N LYS A 97 -11.50 -2.57 9.62
CA LYS A 97 -12.00 -2.27 10.97
C LYS A 97 -12.58 -3.56 11.57
N LYS A 98 -12.23 -3.88 12.81
CA LYS A 98 -12.87 -4.99 13.52
C LYS A 98 -14.37 -4.68 13.65
N PRO A 99 -15.27 -5.60 13.24
CA PRO A 99 -16.69 -5.47 13.55
C PRO A 99 -16.89 -5.53 15.07
N GLU A 100 -17.76 -4.67 15.60
CA GLU A 100 -18.15 -4.70 17.02
C GLU A 100 -18.78 -6.03 17.42
#